data_AF-A0A940UC57-F1
#
_entry.id   AF-A0A940UC57-F1
#
_cell.length_a   1.000
_cell.length_b   1.000
_cell.length_c   1.000
_cell.angle_alpha   90.00
_cell.angle_beta   90.00
_cell.angle_gamma   90.00
#
_symmetry.space_group_name_H-M   'P 1'
#
loop_
_entity.id
_entity.type
_entity.pdbx_description
1 polymer ?
#
loop_
_entity_poly.entity_id
_entity_poly.type
_entity_poly.pdbx_seq_one_letter_code
_entity_poly.pdbx_strand_id
1 'polypeptide(L)'
;MRLMMLCIAVCYLTVSAAYSSAGENCTTCHRVTLKGIHAKLSCISCHGIESKVLNSPASAANRTAGCVSCHRGYAALFDHAMATRKSEKLFVERTIGKIDPGFFQKNCNSCHLASCTDCHGGSGHHIAKAEDRSCFTCHKGYFVGTDYYGMAPREDSLRYQRGEVAYGETFLKMTPDVHAEAGLRCGACHSMKSLVAGNKSSKKCVDCHTVNKKVIEHRISAHLEKMECYACHSAWTPQEYGTFYLRFADSPSQDYYRLRSNEDTYVKSAYLRKQDAPPLGLNARGKVSPIRPEFVVYFTDISNDRPVGTENRLLAAEWKALFPHTIRRGTVMCEGCHATPRRFIMEKPEDRI
;
A
#
# COMPACT_ATOMS: atom_id res chain seq x y z
N MET A 1 13.16 65.61 -57.05
CA MET A 1 12.63 64.24 -57.28
C MET A 1 13.65 63.17 -56.86
N ARG A 2 14.24 63.31 -55.67
CA ARG A 2 15.40 62.51 -55.21
C ARG A 2 15.39 62.22 -53.70
N LEU A 3 14.22 62.34 -53.04
CA LEU A 3 14.13 62.31 -51.58
C LEU A 3 13.00 61.44 -51.01
N MET A 4 12.42 60.51 -51.78
CA MET A 4 11.21 59.79 -51.35
C MET A 4 11.20 58.27 -51.56
N MET A 5 12.32 57.66 -51.97
CA MET A 5 12.42 56.20 -52.08
C MET A 5 13.73 55.66 -51.49
N LEU A 6 14.07 56.13 -50.29
CA LEU A 6 15.10 55.52 -49.44
C LEU A 6 14.53 55.04 -48.09
N CYS A 7 13.20 55.08 -47.93
CA CYS A 7 12.52 54.68 -46.69
C CYS A 7 11.83 53.31 -46.74
N ILE A 8 11.86 52.58 -47.88
CA ILE A 8 11.21 51.25 -47.98
C ILE A 8 12.18 50.10 -47.66
N ALA A 9 13.50 50.33 -47.69
CA ALA A 9 14.50 49.31 -47.37
C ALA A 9 14.88 49.23 -45.87
N VAL A 10 14.48 50.20 -45.05
CA VAL A 10 14.83 50.24 -43.61
C VAL A 10 13.74 49.61 -42.72
N CYS A 11 12.51 49.44 -43.21
CA CYS A 11 11.45 48.74 -42.48
C CYS A 11 11.52 47.20 -42.55
N TYR A 12 12.45 46.62 -43.33
CA TYR A 12 12.61 45.17 -43.43
C TYR A 12 13.76 44.58 -42.59
N LEU A 13 14.45 45.40 -41.80
CA LEU A 13 15.60 44.94 -40.98
C LEU A 13 15.47 45.21 -39.47
N THR A 14 14.33 45.71 -38.99
CA THR A 14 14.10 45.96 -37.55
C THR A 14 12.99 45.11 -36.92
N VAL A 15 12.40 44.17 -37.65
CA VAL A 15 11.45 43.17 -37.10
C VAL A 15 12.09 41.77 -37.13
N SER A 16 13.30 41.64 -36.57
CA SER A 16 13.90 40.32 -36.26
C SER A 16 14.68 40.32 -34.95
N ALA A 17 14.49 41.35 -34.11
CA ALA A 17 15.02 41.39 -32.76
C ALA A 17 13.90 41.51 -31.71
N ALA A 18 12.75 40.88 -31.98
CA ALA A 18 11.90 40.42 -30.88
C ALA A 18 12.57 39.14 -30.38
N TYR A 19 13.29 39.30 -29.28
CA TYR A 19 13.88 38.22 -28.49
C TYR A 19 13.02 36.96 -28.56
N SER A 20 13.59 35.94 -29.19
CA SER A 20 13.28 34.55 -28.94
C SER A 20 13.59 34.24 -27.47
N SER A 21 12.72 34.66 -26.55
CA SER A 21 12.39 33.76 -25.47
C SER A 21 11.65 32.62 -26.17
N ALA A 22 12.33 31.51 -26.45
CA ALA A 22 11.70 30.24 -26.76
C ALA A 22 10.89 29.80 -25.52
N GLY A 23 9.83 30.54 -25.24
CA GLY A 23 8.85 30.24 -24.22
C GLY A 23 8.00 29.11 -24.77
N GLU A 24 7.92 28.05 -23.99
CA GLU A 24 7.11 26.89 -24.31
C GLU A 24 5.66 27.33 -24.63
N ASN A 25 5.18 27.03 -25.82
CA ASN A 25 3.80 27.35 -26.22
C ASN A 25 2.80 26.25 -25.81
N CYS A 26 3.22 25.32 -24.95
CA CYS A 26 2.39 24.20 -24.52
C CYS A 26 1.05 24.69 -23.94
N THR A 27 1.06 25.79 -23.17
CA THR A 27 -0.13 26.34 -22.51
C THR A 27 -1.13 27.00 -23.48
N THR A 28 -0.71 27.32 -24.70
CA THR A 28 -1.59 27.85 -25.76
C THR A 28 -2.64 26.82 -26.16
N CYS A 29 -2.24 25.55 -26.27
CA CYS A 29 -3.13 24.44 -26.61
C CYS A 29 -3.61 23.67 -25.37
N HIS A 30 -2.74 23.51 -24.36
CA HIS A 30 -3.05 22.81 -23.12
C HIS A 30 -3.35 23.81 -22.01
N ARG A 31 -4.63 24.07 -21.73
CA ARG A 31 -5.06 24.95 -20.64
C ARG A 31 -4.86 24.30 -19.27
N VAL A 32 -3.60 24.14 -18.87
CA VAL A 32 -3.18 23.57 -17.60
C VAL A 32 -2.35 24.59 -16.83
N THR A 33 -2.46 24.56 -15.51
CA THR A 33 -1.64 25.38 -14.62
C THR A 33 -0.92 24.47 -13.64
N LEU A 34 0.41 24.57 -13.61
CA LEU A 34 1.22 23.81 -12.66
C LEU A 34 1.00 24.37 -11.25
N LYS A 35 0.78 23.47 -10.30
CA LYS A 35 0.60 23.79 -8.88
C LYS A 35 1.48 22.89 -8.01
N GLY A 36 1.70 23.31 -6.76
CA GLY A 36 2.48 22.57 -5.79
C GLY A 36 3.99 22.84 -5.89
N ILE A 37 4.80 21.87 -5.51
CA ILE A 37 6.25 22.05 -5.33
C ILE A 37 7.02 22.29 -6.64
N HIS A 38 6.40 21.91 -7.77
CA HIS A 38 6.95 22.08 -9.12
C HIS A 38 6.29 23.21 -9.91
N ALA A 39 5.52 24.11 -9.27
CA ALA A 39 4.74 25.16 -9.94
C ALA A 39 5.59 26.14 -10.79
N LYS A 40 6.90 26.21 -10.53
CA LYS A 40 7.84 27.08 -11.25
C LYS A 40 8.61 26.35 -12.36
N LEU A 41 8.44 25.04 -12.50
CA LEU A 41 9.07 24.30 -13.59
C LEU A 41 8.35 24.57 -14.91
N SER A 42 9.09 24.38 -15.98
CA SER A 42 8.56 24.46 -17.33
C SER A 42 7.93 23.12 -17.74
N CYS A 43 7.00 23.10 -18.69
CA CYS A 43 6.35 21.89 -19.21
C CYS A 43 7.38 20.89 -19.74
N ILE A 44 8.39 21.34 -20.48
CA ILE A 44 9.41 20.45 -21.08
C ILE A 44 10.32 19.82 -20.02
N SER A 45 10.40 20.42 -18.82
CA SER A 45 11.18 19.86 -17.70
C SER A 45 10.66 18.47 -17.29
N CYS A 46 9.36 18.24 -17.46
CA CYS A 46 8.72 16.95 -17.17
C CYS A 46 8.42 16.19 -18.46
N HIS A 47 7.85 16.86 -19.46
CA HIS A 47 7.33 16.23 -20.66
C HIS A 47 8.40 16.02 -21.75
N GLY A 48 9.64 16.46 -21.54
CA GLY A 48 10.68 16.42 -22.57
C GLY A 48 10.45 17.47 -23.65
N ILE A 49 11.23 17.37 -24.73
CA ILE A 49 11.20 18.34 -25.83
C ILE A 49 10.04 18.10 -26.80
N GLU A 50 9.64 19.13 -27.55
CA GLU A 50 8.48 19.08 -28.46
C GLU A 50 8.56 17.97 -29.53
N SER A 51 9.76 17.60 -29.98
CA SER A 51 9.95 16.50 -30.94
C SER A 51 9.80 15.10 -30.31
N LYS A 52 9.77 14.99 -28.98
CA LYS A 52 9.63 13.73 -28.24
C LYS A 52 8.93 13.94 -26.89
N VAL A 53 7.66 14.33 -26.96
CA VAL A 53 6.82 14.59 -25.78
C VAL A 53 6.46 13.29 -25.07
N LEU A 54 6.65 13.28 -23.75
CA LEU A 54 6.19 12.23 -22.84
C LEU A 54 4.76 12.55 -22.38
N ASN A 55 3.78 11.79 -22.84
CA ASN A 55 2.39 12.00 -22.40
C ASN A 55 2.18 11.71 -20.90
N SER A 56 2.97 10.80 -20.32
CA SER A 56 2.87 10.41 -18.90
C SER A 56 4.27 10.39 -18.27
N PRO A 57 4.85 11.56 -17.96
CA PRO A 57 6.27 11.69 -17.58
C PRO A 57 6.64 10.97 -16.29
N ALA A 58 5.65 10.75 -15.41
CA ALA A 58 5.80 10.07 -14.13
C ALA A 58 5.47 8.56 -14.18
N SER A 59 5.16 8.00 -15.36
CA SER A 59 4.71 6.61 -15.52
C SER A 59 5.84 5.61 -15.34
N ALA A 60 5.57 4.52 -14.63
CA ALA A 60 6.47 3.37 -14.53
C ALA A 60 6.87 2.81 -15.90
N ALA A 61 5.95 2.85 -16.88
CA ALA A 61 6.15 2.26 -18.21
C ALA A 61 7.32 2.89 -18.98
N ASN A 62 7.62 4.17 -18.73
CA ASN A 62 8.77 4.86 -19.31
C ASN A 62 9.91 5.07 -18.30
N ARG A 63 9.94 4.29 -17.21
CA ARG A 63 10.91 4.44 -16.10
C ARG A 63 10.90 5.84 -15.48
N THR A 64 9.74 6.50 -15.51
CA THR A 64 9.55 7.85 -14.95
C THR A 64 10.53 8.86 -15.53
N ALA A 65 10.73 8.79 -16.84
CA ALA A 65 11.76 9.54 -17.56
C ALA A 65 11.69 11.06 -17.30
N GLY A 66 10.49 11.61 -17.05
CA GLY A 66 10.29 13.02 -16.75
C GLY A 66 10.58 13.42 -15.30
N CYS A 67 10.88 12.47 -14.41
CA CYS A 67 11.16 12.73 -12.99
C CYS A 67 12.62 12.48 -12.63
N VAL A 68 13.26 11.46 -13.23
CA VAL A 68 14.54 10.92 -12.76
C VAL A 68 15.77 11.75 -13.13
N SER A 69 15.63 12.75 -14.01
CA SER A 69 16.70 13.72 -14.28
C SER A 69 17.12 14.47 -13.00
N CYS A 70 16.13 14.88 -12.20
CA CYS A 70 16.29 15.52 -10.90
C CYS A 70 16.21 14.49 -9.75
N HIS A 71 15.27 13.54 -9.80
CA HIS A 71 15.09 12.49 -8.79
C HIS A 71 15.87 11.22 -9.14
N ARG A 72 17.20 11.35 -9.26
CA ARG A 72 18.07 10.27 -9.73
C ARG A 72 17.94 9.02 -8.86
N GLY A 73 17.78 7.87 -9.52
CA GLY A 73 17.65 6.55 -8.87
C GLY A 73 16.24 6.20 -8.40
N TYR A 74 15.27 7.12 -8.44
CA TYR A 74 13.93 6.86 -7.90
C TYR A 74 13.09 5.90 -8.77
N ALA A 75 13.48 5.67 -10.03
CA ALA A 75 12.89 4.61 -10.86
C ALA A 75 13.01 3.21 -10.23
N ALA A 76 13.98 2.99 -9.33
CA ALA A 76 14.11 1.72 -8.62
C ALA A 76 12.90 1.41 -7.72
N LEU A 77 12.06 2.39 -7.38
CA LEU A 77 10.83 2.17 -6.62
C LEU A 77 9.90 1.16 -7.32
N PHE A 78 9.88 1.17 -8.66
CA PHE A 78 9.06 0.28 -9.47
C PHE A 78 9.61 -1.15 -9.60
N ASP A 79 10.80 -1.39 -9.06
CA ASP A 79 11.43 -2.71 -9.05
C ASP A 79 11.11 -3.50 -7.75
N HIS A 80 10.41 -2.86 -6.80
CA HIS A 80 10.10 -3.42 -5.48
C HIS A 80 8.65 -3.93 -5.34
N ALA A 81 8.33 -4.46 -4.15
CA ALA A 81 7.07 -5.16 -3.89
C ALA A 81 5.80 -4.37 -4.20
N MET A 82 5.79 -3.04 -3.97
CA MET A 82 4.61 -2.18 -4.22
C MET A 82 4.22 -2.08 -5.70
N ALA A 83 5.19 -2.25 -6.62
CA ALA A 83 4.94 -2.23 -8.05
C ALA A 83 4.88 -3.64 -8.65
N THR A 84 5.80 -4.52 -8.26
CA THR A 84 5.95 -5.84 -8.90
C THR A 84 4.92 -6.85 -8.41
N ARG A 85 4.59 -6.81 -7.10
CA ARG A 85 3.69 -7.75 -6.42
C ARG A 85 4.03 -9.22 -6.70
N LYS A 86 5.33 -9.49 -6.77
CA LYS A 86 5.86 -10.80 -7.16
C LYS A 86 5.35 -11.92 -6.24
N SER A 87 5.29 -11.67 -4.93
CA SER A 87 4.83 -12.67 -3.96
C SER A 87 3.36 -13.02 -4.15
N GLU A 88 2.49 -12.04 -4.38
CA GLU A 88 1.06 -12.25 -4.59
C GLU A 88 0.78 -12.91 -5.95
N LYS A 89 1.52 -12.54 -7.00
CA LYS A 89 1.45 -13.21 -8.31
C LYS A 89 1.81 -14.69 -8.21
N LEU A 90 2.96 -15.00 -7.59
CA LEU A 90 3.38 -16.38 -7.34
C LEU A 90 2.40 -17.15 -6.46
N PHE A 91 1.72 -16.48 -5.53
CA PHE A 91 0.65 -17.08 -4.73
C PHE A 91 -0.56 -17.45 -5.59
N VAL A 92 -1.05 -16.51 -6.38
CA VAL A 92 -2.19 -16.77 -7.28
C VAL A 92 -1.84 -17.87 -8.28
N GLU A 93 -0.70 -17.78 -8.97
CA GLU A 93 -0.24 -18.75 -9.96
C GLU A 93 -0.20 -20.19 -9.42
N ARG A 94 0.24 -20.39 -8.17
CA ARG A 94 0.33 -21.73 -7.58
C ARG A 94 -0.99 -22.24 -6.99
N THR A 95 -1.95 -21.36 -6.72
CA THR A 95 -3.23 -21.66 -6.07
C THR A 95 -4.41 -21.52 -7.04
N ILE A 96 -5.19 -20.44 -6.91
CA ILE A 96 -6.43 -20.21 -7.64
C ILE A 96 -6.18 -19.96 -9.14
N GLY A 97 -4.99 -19.51 -9.51
CA GLY A 97 -4.55 -19.30 -10.89
C GLY A 97 -4.47 -20.59 -11.71
N LYS A 98 -4.35 -21.75 -11.06
CA LYS A 98 -4.48 -23.06 -11.72
C LYS A 98 -5.93 -23.36 -12.17
N ILE A 99 -6.90 -22.63 -11.62
CA ILE A 99 -8.34 -22.80 -11.85
C ILE A 99 -8.90 -21.65 -12.70
N ASP A 100 -8.50 -20.41 -12.39
CA ASP A 100 -8.77 -19.21 -13.19
C ASP A 100 -7.45 -18.45 -13.43
N PRO A 101 -6.79 -18.67 -14.58
CA PRO A 101 -5.56 -17.95 -14.95
C PRO A 101 -5.73 -16.42 -14.98
N GLY A 102 -6.96 -15.91 -15.15
CA GLY A 102 -7.26 -14.48 -15.15
C GLY A 102 -7.56 -13.89 -13.77
N PHE A 103 -7.52 -14.69 -12.70
CA PHE A 103 -7.93 -14.26 -11.36
C PHE A 103 -7.19 -13.02 -10.88
N PHE A 104 -5.86 -12.97 -11.05
CA PHE A 104 -5.03 -11.87 -10.55
C PHE A 104 -5.41 -10.53 -11.21
N GLN A 105 -5.60 -10.53 -12.53
CA GLN A 105 -5.93 -9.33 -13.29
C GLN A 105 -7.33 -8.81 -12.95
N LYS A 106 -8.28 -9.71 -12.67
CA LYS A 106 -9.64 -9.34 -12.28
C LYS A 106 -9.70 -8.77 -10.87
N ASN A 107 -9.03 -9.44 -9.91
CA ASN A 107 -9.26 -9.22 -8.47
C ASN A 107 -8.14 -8.49 -7.71
N CYS A 108 -6.98 -8.22 -8.33
CA CYS A 108 -5.79 -7.69 -7.62
C CYS A 108 -5.18 -6.41 -8.20
N ASN A 109 -5.79 -5.79 -9.21
CA ASN A 109 -5.19 -4.68 -9.97
C ASN A 109 -5.30 -3.28 -9.32
N SER A 110 -6.01 -3.12 -8.21
CA SER A 110 -6.34 -1.80 -7.63
C SER A 110 -5.22 -1.14 -6.82
N CYS A 111 -4.11 -1.84 -6.53
CA CYS A 111 -3.10 -1.40 -5.55
C CYS A 111 -1.65 -1.40 -6.07
N HIS A 112 -1.42 -1.43 -7.38
CA HIS A 112 -0.07 -1.51 -7.95
C HIS A 112 0.46 -0.11 -8.28
N LEU A 113 1.64 0.21 -7.76
CA LEU A 113 2.31 1.48 -8.05
C LEU A 113 2.62 1.56 -9.55
N ALA A 114 1.98 2.49 -10.25
CA ALA A 114 2.06 2.68 -11.69
C ALA A 114 2.66 4.04 -12.08
N SER A 115 2.71 5.00 -11.17
CA SER A 115 3.24 6.33 -11.41
C SER A 115 3.77 6.99 -10.13
N CYS A 116 4.74 7.90 -10.23
CA CYS A 116 5.15 8.72 -9.06
C CYS A 116 3.98 9.56 -8.51
N THR A 117 3.01 9.90 -9.35
CA THR A 117 1.82 10.68 -8.97
C THR A 117 0.86 9.91 -8.07
N ASP A 118 0.98 8.58 -7.97
CA ASP A 118 0.12 7.76 -7.10
C ASP A 118 0.29 8.16 -5.62
N CYS A 119 1.50 8.56 -5.22
CA CYS A 119 1.77 9.03 -3.87
C CYS A 119 1.83 10.56 -3.76
N HIS A 120 2.34 11.22 -4.79
CA HIS A 120 2.57 12.68 -4.78
C HIS A 120 1.33 13.50 -5.18
N GLY A 121 0.27 12.84 -5.62
CA GLY A 121 -1.03 13.46 -5.91
C GLY A 121 -1.07 14.28 -7.19
N GLY A 122 -2.26 14.88 -7.41
CA GLY A 122 -2.56 15.79 -8.50
C GLY A 122 -3.01 15.09 -9.79
N SER A 123 -3.66 15.85 -10.67
CA SER A 123 -3.96 15.47 -12.06
C SER A 123 -2.70 15.33 -12.94
N GLY A 124 -1.56 14.93 -12.35
CA GLY A 124 -0.22 15.03 -12.93
C GLY A 124 0.40 16.43 -12.85
N HIS A 125 -0.43 17.49 -12.84
CA HIS A 125 0.02 18.90 -12.84
C HIS A 125 -0.07 19.60 -11.48
N HIS A 126 -0.47 18.89 -10.42
CA HIS A 126 -0.49 19.38 -9.04
C HIS A 126 0.29 18.43 -8.13
N ILE A 127 1.60 18.35 -8.35
CA ILE A 127 2.48 17.46 -7.60
C ILE A 127 2.80 18.09 -6.24
N ALA A 128 2.54 17.35 -5.17
CA ALA A 128 2.80 17.74 -3.80
C ALA A 128 3.68 16.71 -3.08
N LYS A 129 4.06 17.02 -1.84
CA LYS A 129 4.68 16.02 -0.97
C LYS A 129 3.63 14.96 -0.62
N ALA A 130 4.03 13.69 -0.64
CA ALA A 130 3.14 12.62 -0.23
C ALA A 130 2.71 12.79 1.24
N GLU A 131 1.42 12.60 1.50
CA GLU A 131 0.83 12.58 2.82
C GLU A 131 0.33 11.18 3.14
N ASP A 132 0.04 10.90 4.41
CA ASP A 132 -0.40 9.56 4.85
C ASP A 132 -1.66 9.09 4.11
N ARG A 133 -2.54 10.02 3.75
CA ARG A 133 -3.72 9.76 2.91
C ARG A 133 -3.35 9.10 1.57
N SER A 134 -2.25 9.49 0.95
CA SER A 134 -1.80 8.88 -0.31
C SER A 134 -1.45 7.41 -0.13
N CYS A 135 -0.94 7.03 1.05
CA CYS A 135 -0.62 5.64 1.37
C CYS A 135 -1.90 4.80 1.49
N PHE A 136 -2.96 5.34 2.09
CA PHE A 136 -4.21 4.61 2.37
C PHE A 136 -5.05 4.29 1.13
N THR A 137 -4.70 4.81 -0.04
CA THR A 137 -5.26 4.32 -1.31
C THR A 137 -5.03 2.81 -1.45
N CYS A 138 -3.85 2.32 -1.03
CA CYS A 138 -3.46 0.91 -1.10
C CYS A 138 -3.30 0.25 0.29
N HIS A 139 -2.78 0.98 1.27
CA HIS A 139 -2.46 0.49 2.61
C HIS A 139 -3.66 0.58 3.57
N LYS A 140 -4.75 -0.11 3.25
CA LYS A 140 -5.99 -0.10 4.03
C LYS A 140 -6.60 -1.50 4.22
N GLY A 141 -7.54 -1.59 5.15
CA GLY A 141 -8.25 -2.82 5.47
C GLY A 141 -7.32 -3.84 6.12
N TYR A 142 -7.16 -5.02 5.50
CA TYR A 142 -6.21 -6.03 5.97
C TYR A 142 -4.79 -5.82 5.42
N PHE A 143 -4.58 -4.88 4.51
CA PHE A 143 -3.24 -4.41 4.16
C PHE A 143 -2.83 -3.35 5.19
N VAL A 144 -1.74 -3.61 5.91
CA VAL A 144 -1.29 -2.76 7.04
C VAL A 144 -1.11 -1.31 6.62
N GLY A 145 -1.56 -0.37 7.45
CA GLY A 145 -1.48 1.07 7.25
C GLY A 145 -2.54 1.85 8.01
N THR A 146 -3.83 1.61 7.74
CA THR A 146 -4.93 2.35 8.40
C THR A 146 -5.08 1.99 9.89
N ASP A 147 -4.54 0.85 10.32
CA ASP A 147 -4.42 0.47 11.73
C ASP A 147 -3.58 1.47 12.54
N TYR A 148 -2.60 2.12 11.91
CA TYR A 148 -1.82 3.22 12.50
C TYR A 148 -2.68 4.34 13.08
N TYR A 149 -3.79 4.62 12.40
CA TYR A 149 -4.78 5.64 12.79
C TYR A 149 -5.99 5.07 13.52
N GLY A 150 -5.93 3.81 14.00
CA GLY A 150 -7.03 3.22 14.76
C GLY A 150 -8.21 2.78 13.89
N MET A 151 -8.00 2.52 12.59
CA MET A 151 -9.07 2.16 11.67
C MET A 151 -8.93 0.68 11.26
N ALA A 152 -9.68 -0.20 11.92
CA ALA A 152 -9.70 -1.61 11.59
C ALA A 152 -10.78 -1.93 10.53
N PRO A 153 -10.54 -2.92 9.66
CA PRO A 153 -11.53 -3.39 8.70
C PRO A 153 -12.78 -3.96 9.39
N ARG A 154 -13.94 -3.68 8.80
CA ARG A 154 -15.22 -4.31 9.17
C ARG A 154 -15.40 -5.67 8.50
N GLU A 155 -16.40 -6.42 8.96
CA GLU A 155 -16.91 -7.63 8.29
C GLU A 155 -17.42 -7.34 6.88
N ASP A 156 -17.27 -8.27 5.94
CA ASP A 156 -17.63 -8.01 4.53
C ASP A 156 -19.13 -7.87 4.30
N SER A 157 -19.96 -8.44 5.17
CA SER A 157 -21.42 -8.32 5.04
C SER A 157 -21.86 -6.86 5.09
N LEU A 158 -22.72 -6.48 4.13
CA LEU A 158 -23.27 -5.13 4.02
C LEU A 158 -24.01 -4.68 5.30
N ARG A 159 -24.53 -5.63 6.09
CA ARG A 159 -25.13 -5.35 7.41
C ARG A 159 -24.17 -4.63 8.36
N TYR A 160 -22.87 -4.91 8.25
CA TYR A 160 -21.86 -4.35 9.13
C TYR A 160 -21.18 -3.12 8.54
N GLN A 161 -21.46 -2.77 7.28
CA GLN A 161 -20.89 -1.59 6.61
C GLN A 161 -21.58 -0.30 7.06
N ARG A 162 -21.34 0.10 8.32
CA ARG A 162 -21.98 1.23 8.99
C ARG A 162 -20.98 2.13 9.71
N GLY A 163 -21.36 3.38 9.92
CA GLY A 163 -20.56 4.37 10.66
C GLY A 163 -19.68 5.22 9.74
N GLU A 164 -18.63 5.79 10.32
CA GLU A 164 -17.69 6.67 9.59
C GLU A 164 -17.03 5.94 8.42
N VAL A 165 -16.83 6.68 7.32
CA VAL A 165 -16.17 6.22 6.11
C VAL A 165 -14.82 6.93 6.01
N ALA A 166 -13.75 6.15 5.85
CA ALA A 166 -12.43 6.64 5.52
C ALA A 166 -11.92 5.94 4.27
N TYR A 167 -11.41 6.71 3.30
CA TYR A 167 -10.81 6.17 2.07
C TYR A 167 -11.70 5.19 1.29
N GLY A 168 -13.01 5.47 1.29
CA GLY A 168 -14.03 4.69 0.59
C GLY A 168 -14.55 3.47 1.34
N GLU A 169 -14.12 3.23 2.59
CA GLU A 169 -14.53 2.07 3.38
C GLU A 169 -15.00 2.47 4.78
N THR A 170 -16.03 1.77 5.29
CA THR A 170 -16.39 1.88 6.70
C THR A 170 -15.39 1.11 7.57
N PHE A 171 -15.11 1.62 8.76
CA PHE A 171 -14.12 1.01 9.66
C PHE A 171 -14.66 0.84 11.09
N LEU A 172 -14.02 -0.06 11.85
CA LEU A 172 -14.15 -0.13 13.31
C LEU A 172 -13.12 0.83 13.91
N LYS A 173 -13.60 1.76 14.74
CA LYS A 173 -12.72 2.64 15.50
C LYS A 173 -12.06 1.83 16.62
N MET A 174 -10.74 1.77 16.57
CA MET A 174 -9.86 1.10 17.51
C MET A 174 -8.88 2.10 18.12
N THR A 175 -8.08 1.66 19.10
CA THR A 175 -7.01 2.49 19.65
C THR A 175 -5.92 2.71 18.60
N PRO A 176 -5.57 3.96 18.26
CA PRO A 176 -4.50 4.25 17.30
C PRO A 176 -3.11 3.99 17.90
N ASP A 177 -2.10 4.01 17.02
CA ASP A 177 -0.71 3.97 17.40
C ASP A 177 -0.32 5.21 18.21
N VAL A 178 0.51 5.05 19.24
CA VAL A 178 0.99 6.16 20.06
C VAL A 178 1.85 7.15 19.26
N HIS A 179 2.53 6.69 18.22
CA HIS A 179 3.29 7.56 17.32
C HIS A 179 2.35 8.40 16.45
N ALA A 180 1.22 7.83 16.00
CA ALA A 180 0.20 8.58 15.27
C ALA A 180 -0.44 9.66 16.16
N GLU A 181 -0.77 9.32 17.41
CA GLU A 181 -1.27 10.28 18.41
C GLU A 181 -0.27 11.41 18.68
N ALA A 182 1.03 11.11 18.63
CA ALA A 182 2.10 12.11 18.75
C ALA A 182 2.35 12.91 17.46
N GLY A 183 1.58 12.67 16.40
CA GLY A 183 1.67 13.39 15.13
C GLY A 183 2.75 12.90 14.16
N LEU A 184 3.38 11.74 14.43
CA LEU A 184 4.34 11.15 13.49
C LEU A 184 3.61 10.61 12.27
N ARG A 185 4.04 11.05 11.10
CA ARG A 185 3.52 10.62 9.79
C ARG A 185 4.24 9.36 9.30
N CYS A 186 3.65 8.65 8.34
CA CYS A 186 4.21 7.42 7.76
C CYS A 186 5.68 7.60 7.31
N GLY A 187 5.97 8.74 6.67
CA GLY A 187 7.31 9.06 6.16
C GLY A 187 8.41 9.21 7.20
N ALA A 188 8.07 9.34 8.49
CA ALA A 188 9.06 9.35 9.59
C ALA A 188 9.73 7.97 9.77
N CYS A 189 8.99 6.89 9.51
CA CYS A 189 9.50 5.52 9.52
C CYS A 189 9.73 4.98 8.11
N HIS A 190 9.01 5.46 7.10
CA HIS A 190 9.09 5.03 5.70
C HIS A 190 9.61 6.15 4.79
N SER A 191 10.88 6.53 4.94
CA SER A 191 11.49 7.55 4.07
C SER A 191 11.53 7.13 2.59
N MET A 192 11.48 8.08 1.66
CA MET A 192 11.65 7.78 0.23
C MET A 192 12.96 7.05 -0.07
N LYS A 193 14.05 7.41 0.64
CA LYS A 193 15.35 6.74 0.51
C LYS A 193 15.26 5.25 0.87
N SER A 194 14.55 4.90 1.95
CA SER A 194 14.33 3.49 2.30
C SER A 194 13.46 2.76 1.29
N LEU A 195 12.40 3.42 0.78
CA LEU A 195 11.48 2.79 -0.18
C LEU A 195 12.17 2.52 -1.52
N VAL A 196 12.97 3.47 -2.02
CA VAL A 196 13.80 3.30 -3.24
C VAL A 196 14.84 2.19 -3.07
N ALA A 197 15.37 1.99 -1.86
CA ALA A 197 16.29 0.90 -1.54
C ALA A 197 15.59 -0.46 -1.32
N GLY A 198 14.25 -0.53 -1.39
CA GLY A 198 13.49 -1.76 -1.13
C GLY A 198 13.39 -2.14 0.35
N ASN A 199 13.77 -1.23 1.26
CA ASN A 199 13.72 -1.48 2.70
C ASN A 199 12.29 -1.33 3.22
N LYS A 200 11.90 -2.22 4.15
CA LYS A 200 10.60 -2.15 4.82
C LYS A 200 10.43 -0.91 5.69
N SER A 201 11.51 -0.35 6.23
CA SER A 201 11.53 0.86 7.06
C SER A 201 12.91 1.51 7.01
N SER A 202 12.98 2.83 7.21
CA SER A 202 14.22 3.58 7.44
C SER A 202 14.68 3.57 8.91
N LYS A 203 13.81 3.18 9.84
CA LYS A 203 14.07 3.21 11.28
C LYS A 203 13.52 1.96 11.97
N LYS A 204 14.25 1.47 12.96
CA LYS A 204 13.84 0.44 13.92
C LYS A 204 13.50 1.11 15.24
N CYS A 205 12.85 0.37 16.14
CA CYS A 205 12.46 0.87 17.46
C CYS A 205 13.65 1.48 18.21
N VAL A 206 14.79 0.78 18.23
CA VAL A 206 16.00 1.20 18.95
C VAL A 206 16.76 2.37 18.32
N ASP A 207 16.40 2.77 17.09
CA ASP A 207 16.99 3.97 16.48
C ASP A 207 16.43 5.25 17.11
N CYS A 208 15.30 5.15 17.82
CA CYS A 208 14.62 6.26 18.49
C CYS A 208 14.41 6.02 20.00
N HIS A 209 14.34 4.76 20.42
CA HIS A 209 14.01 4.37 21.80
C HIS A 209 15.20 3.72 22.50
N THR A 210 15.52 4.19 23.70
CA THR A 210 16.48 3.53 24.57
C THR A 210 15.76 2.51 25.45
N VAL A 211 16.27 1.28 25.51
CA VAL A 211 15.70 0.22 26.36
C VAL A 211 15.86 0.59 27.83
N ASN A 212 14.74 0.78 28.52
CA ASN A 212 14.74 1.07 29.95
C ASN A 212 14.77 -0.22 30.78
N LYS A 213 15.91 -0.51 31.40
CA LYS A 213 16.11 -1.69 32.27
C LYS A 213 15.35 -1.64 33.61
N LYS A 214 14.69 -0.54 33.95
CA LYS A 214 13.77 -0.48 35.11
C LYS A 214 12.45 -1.21 34.84
N VAL A 215 12.08 -1.38 33.57
CA VAL A 215 10.95 -2.21 33.15
C VAL A 215 11.36 -3.68 33.29
N ILE A 216 10.57 -4.47 34.02
CA ILE A 216 10.92 -5.86 34.40
C ILE A 216 11.12 -6.71 33.15
N GLU A 217 10.24 -6.56 32.17
CA GLU A 217 10.24 -7.28 30.89
C GLU A 217 11.52 -7.03 30.10
N HIS A 218 12.12 -5.84 30.18
CA HIS A 218 13.38 -5.50 29.52
C HIS A 218 14.62 -6.07 30.24
N ARG A 219 14.49 -6.55 31.49
CA ARG A 219 15.57 -7.19 32.23
C ARG A 219 15.75 -8.65 31.84
N ILE A 220 14.71 -9.27 31.30
CA ILE A 220 14.74 -10.65 30.83
C ILE A 220 15.44 -10.67 29.47
N SER A 221 16.66 -11.21 29.42
CA SER A 221 17.49 -11.23 28.21
C SER A 221 16.77 -11.87 27.02
N ALA A 222 16.04 -12.97 27.26
CA ALA A 222 15.26 -13.65 26.24
C ALA A 222 14.24 -12.73 25.53
N HIS A 223 13.59 -11.80 26.24
CA HIS A 223 12.66 -10.85 25.62
C HIS A 223 13.36 -9.92 24.63
N LEU A 224 14.56 -9.43 24.95
CA LEU A 224 15.29 -8.51 24.06
C LEU A 224 15.98 -9.24 22.91
N GLU A 225 16.48 -10.44 23.17
CA GLU A 225 17.26 -11.21 22.21
C GLU A 225 16.36 -11.95 21.23
N LYS A 226 15.31 -12.61 21.73
CA LYS A 226 14.46 -13.52 20.97
C LYS A 226 13.14 -12.92 20.51
N MET A 227 12.72 -11.74 21.00
CA MET A 227 11.48 -11.10 20.54
C MET A 227 11.73 -9.85 19.72
N GLU A 228 10.75 -9.56 18.88
CA GLU A 228 10.56 -8.22 18.34
C GLU A 228 9.90 -7.31 19.38
N CYS A 229 10.30 -6.05 19.48
CA CYS A 229 9.69 -5.11 20.43
C CYS A 229 8.17 -5.03 20.25
N TYR A 230 7.71 -5.09 19.00
CA TYR A 230 6.30 -5.02 18.64
C TYR A 230 5.52 -6.31 18.89
N ALA A 231 6.16 -7.43 19.27
CA ALA A 231 5.43 -8.58 19.81
C ALA A 231 4.75 -8.25 21.15
N CYS A 232 5.36 -7.36 21.93
CA CYS A 232 4.86 -6.92 23.23
C CYS A 232 4.07 -5.60 23.12
N HIS A 233 4.53 -4.70 22.25
CA HIS A 233 4.01 -3.33 22.16
C HIS A 233 2.82 -3.12 21.20
N SER A 234 2.49 -4.07 20.32
CA SER A 234 1.30 -3.96 19.48
C SER A 234 0.02 -4.29 20.26
N ALA A 235 -0.93 -3.36 20.31
CA ALA A 235 -2.17 -3.55 21.06
C ALA A 235 -3.17 -4.49 20.38
N TRP A 236 -3.26 -4.43 19.05
CA TRP A 236 -4.18 -5.25 18.27
C TRP A 236 -3.70 -5.37 16.82
N THR A 237 -4.23 -6.33 16.07
CA THR A 237 -4.00 -6.43 14.63
C THR A 237 -5.28 -6.87 13.93
N PRO A 238 -5.55 -6.38 12.71
CA PRO A 238 -6.57 -6.97 11.87
C PRO A 238 -6.14 -8.38 11.45
N GLN A 239 -6.98 -9.36 11.74
CA GLN A 239 -6.77 -10.77 11.44
C GLN A 239 -7.97 -11.33 10.68
N GLU A 240 -7.70 -12.06 9.60
CA GLU A 240 -8.70 -12.76 8.81
C GLU A 240 -8.34 -14.25 8.79
N TYR A 241 -9.21 -15.09 9.33
CA TYR A 241 -9.04 -16.53 9.39
C TYR A 241 -9.98 -17.18 8.39
N GLY A 242 -9.42 -17.92 7.43
CA GLY A 242 -10.18 -18.68 6.43
C GLY A 242 -10.95 -17.78 5.46
N THR A 243 -10.31 -17.38 4.37
CA THR A 243 -10.91 -16.65 3.26
C THR A 243 -11.56 -17.63 2.29
N PHE A 244 -12.83 -17.43 1.96
CA PHE A 244 -13.57 -18.19 0.96
C PHE A 244 -13.69 -17.37 -0.32
N TYR A 245 -13.29 -17.98 -1.42
CA TYR A 245 -13.58 -17.51 -2.77
C TYR A 245 -14.59 -18.46 -3.40
N LEU A 246 -15.77 -17.94 -3.68
CA LEU A 246 -16.82 -18.65 -4.40
C LEU A 246 -16.87 -18.06 -5.81
N ARG A 247 -16.72 -18.90 -6.84
CA ARG A 247 -16.94 -18.50 -8.23
C ARG A 247 -18.30 -19.03 -8.68
N PHE A 248 -19.13 -18.15 -9.25
CA PHE A 248 -20.45 -18.46 -9.76
C PHE A 248 -20.47 -18.38 -11.28
N ALA A 249 -21.18 -19.33 -11.90
CA ALA A 249 -21.53 -19.34 -13.31
C ALA A 249 -23.01 -19.70 -13.44
N ASP A 250 -23.79 -18.89 -14.16
CA ASP A 250 -25.23 -19.13 -14.39
C ASP A 250 -26.01 -19.51 -13.12
N SER A 251 -25.74 -18.81 -12.02
CA SER A 251 -26.22 -19.18 -10.67
C SER A 251 -26.88 -17.99 -9.98
N PRO A 252 -28.23 -17.87 -10.06
CA PRO A 252 -28.99 -16.80 -9.39
C PRO A 252 -28.77 -16.74 -7.88
N SER A 253 -28.35 -17.83 -7.24
CA SER A 253 -28.02 -17.85 -5.81
C SER A 253 -26.90 -16.89 -5.40
N GLN A 254 -26.09 -16.40 -6.35
CA GLN A 254 -25.08 -15.38 -6.09
C GLN A 254 -25.69 -14.12 -5.45
N ASP A 255 -26.91 -13.74 -5.84
CA ASP A 255 -27.59 -12.53 -5.34
C ASP A 255 -27.96 -12.61 -3.86
N TYR A 256 -27.94 -13.81 -3.26
CA TYR A 256 -28.18 -13.97 -1.83
C TYR A 256 -26.99 -13.49 -0.98
N TYR A 257 -25.80 -13.36 -1.57
CA TYR A 257 -24.59 -12.93 -0.88
C TYR A 257 -24.49 -11.40 -0.84
N ARG A 258 -25.02 -10.80 0.23
CA ARG A 258 -24.97 -9.35 0.47
C ARG A 258 -23.64 -8.91 1.10
N LEU A 259 -22.57 -8.88 0.31
CA LEU A 259 -21.21 -8.52 0.73
C LEU A 259 -20.69 -7.27 -0.01
N ARG A 260 -19.69 -6.59 0.57
CA ARG A 260 -19.12 -5.34 0.04
C ARG A 260 -18.24 -5.52 -1.22
N SER A 261 -17.72 -6.72 -1.47
CA SER A 261 -16.72 -7.02 -2.50
C SER A 261 -17.16 -8.19 -3.39
N ASN A 262 -18.39 -8.13 -3.91
CA ASN A 262 -18.79 -9.03 -4.99
C ASN A 262 -18.25 -8.45 -6.30
N GLU A 263 -17.28 -9.13 -6.90
CA GLU A 263 -16.67 -8.73 -8.16
C GLU A 263 -17.11 -9.71 -9.24
N ASP A 264 -17.95 -9.27 -10.17
CA ASP A 264 -18.37 -10.07 -11.33
C ASP A 264 -18.90 -11.46 -10.91
N THR A 265 -18.16 -12.52 -11.20
CA THR A 265 -18.49 -13.91 -10.91
C THR A 265 -18.00 -14.38 -9.53
N TYR A 266 -17.31 -13.54 -8.77
CA TYR A 266 -16.70 -13.90 -7.49
C TYR A 266 -17.41 -13.27 -6.29
N VAL A 267 -17.60 -14.10 -5.28
CA VAL A 267 -17.97 -13.71 -3.92
C VAL A 267 -16.82 -14.05 -2.99
N LYS A 268 -16.41 -13.07 -2.19
CA LYS A 268 -15.38 -13.23 -1.16
C LYS A 268 -15.96 -13.00 0.24
N SER A 269 -15.71 -13.95 1.15
CA SER A 269 -16.00 -13.79 2.57
C SER A 269 -14.91 -14.42 3.43
N ALA A 270 -14.96 -14.21 4.74
CA ALA A 270 -14.07 -14.85 5.71
C ALA A 270 -14.86 -15.65 6.75
N TYR A 271 -14.27 -16.72 7.29
CA TYR A 271 -14.86 -17.48 8.39
C TYR A 271 -14.94 -16.62 9.66
N LEU A 272 -13.81 -15.99 10.01
CA LEU A 272 -13.66 -15.25 11.25
C LEU A 272 -12.71 -14.08 11.04
N ARG A 273 -13.15 -12.89 11.46
CA ARG A 273 -12.29 -11.72 11.59
C ARG A 273 -12.14 -11.32 13.05
N LYS A 274 -10.94 -10.88 13.40
CA LYS A 274 -10.60 -10.42 14.75
C LYS A 274 -9.73 -9.18 14.71
N GLN A 275 -9.88 -8.36 15.74
CA GLN A 275 -9.12 -7.12 15.96
C GLN A 275 -8.58 -7.10 17.40
N ASP A 276 -8.10 -8.24 17.87
CA ASP A 276 -7.52 -8.44 19.20
C ASP A 276 -5.98 -8.60 19.12
N ALA A 277 -5.37 -8.96 20.25
CA ALA A 277 -3.94 -9.19 20.33
C ALA A 277 -3.51 -10.28 19.33
N PRO A 278 -2.46 -10.04 18.52
CA PRO A 278 -2.01 -11.01 17.54
C PRO A 278 -1.57 -12.34 18.17
N PRO A 279 -1.79 -13.46 17.49
CA PRO A 279 -0.98 -14.64 17.74
C PRO A 279 0.49 -14.34 17.42
N LEU A 280 1.36 -15.09 18.07
CA LEU A 280 2.80 -14.98 18.00
C LEU A 280 3.39 -16.22 17.32
N GLY A 281 4.48 -15.98 16.59
CA GLY A 281 5.27 -17.01 15.94
C GLY A 281 6.64 -16.47 15.52
N LEU A 282 7.53 -17.35 15.06
CA LEU A 282 8.85 -16.95 14.59
C LEU A 282 8.77 -16.27 13.22
N ASN A 283 9.46 -15.13 13.10
CA ASN A 283 9.69 -14.48 11.81
C ASN A 283 10.93 -15.05 11.11
N ALA A 284 11.21 -14.58 9.89
CA ALA A 284 12.37 -15.02 9.10
C ALA A 284 13.76 -14.76 9.74
N ARG A 285 13.82 -13.99 10.84
CA ARG A 285 15.04 -13.76 11.65
C ARG A 285 15.11 -14.68 12.88
N GLY A 286 14.18 -15.62 13.03
CA GLY A 286 14.09 -16.49 14.21
C GLY A 286 13.64 -15.76 15.48
N LYS A 287 12.98 -14.60 15.36
CA LYS A 287 12.45 -13.86 16.50
C LYS A 287 10.95 -14.02 16.62
N VAL A 288 10.45 -14.14 17.85
CA VAL A 288 9.02 -14.10 18.17
C VAL A 288 8.45 -12.76 17.75
N SER A 289 7.42 -12.82 16.92
CA SER A 289 6.79 -11.70 16.23
C SER A 289 5.29 -11.94 16.18
N PRO A 290 4.46 -10.89 16.11
CA PRO A 290 3.09 -11.01 15.64
C PRO A 290 3.07 -11.74 14.30
N ILE A 291 2.19 -12.72 14.19
CA ILE A 291 1.86 -13.41 12.96
C ILE A 291 0.36 -13.26 12.69
N ARG A 292 -0.04 -13.46 11.44
CA ARG A 292 -1.44 -13.58 11.06
C ARG A 292 -1.60 -14.58 9.93
N PRO A 293 -2.80 -15.12 9.72
CA PRO A 293 -3.09 -15.81 8.48
C PRO A 293 -2.97 -14.78 7.35
N GLU A 294 -2.13 -15.05 6.35
CA GLU A 294 -2.07 -14.21 5.15
C GLU A 294 -2.90 -14.85 4.03
N PHE A 295 -2.81 -16.17 3.87
CA PHE A 295 -3.55 -16.93 2.87
C PHE A 295 -4.02 -18.27 3.40
N VAL A 296 -5.10 -18.25 4.20
CA VAL A 296 -5.89 -19.46 4.46
C VAL A 296 -7.05 -19.43 3.48
N VAL A 297 -6.88 -20.04 2.31
CA VAL A 297 -7.78 -19.87 1.16
C VAL A 297 -8.55 -21.14 0.88
N TYR A 298 -9.87 -21.00 0.89
CA TYR A 298 -10.84 -21.98 0.47
C TYR A 298 -11.47 -21.54 -0.85
N PHE A 299 -11.72 -22.51 -1.73
CA PHE A 299 -12.34 -22.26 -3.02
C PHE A 299 -13.48 -23.23 -3.29
N THR A 300 -14.58 -22.69 -3.85
CA THR A 300 -15.70 -23.45 -4.37
C THR A 300 -16.09 -22.87 -5.72
N ASP A 301 -16.33 -23.75 -6.69
CA ASP A 301 -16.90 -23.39 -7.99
C ASP A 301 -18.38 -23.79 -7.99
N ILE A 302 -19.25 -22.91 -8.46
CA ILE A 302 -20.71 -23.08 -8.42
C ILE A 302 -21.25 -22.78 -9.82
N SER A 303 -21.94 -23.77 -10.39
CA SER A 303 -22.59 -23.62 -11.69
C SER A 303 -24.02 -24.12 -11.61
N ASN A 304 -24.96 -23.35 -12.18
CA ASN A 304 -26.39 -23.67 -12.13
C ASN A 304 -26.88 -23.97 -10.69
N ASP A 305 -26.46 -23.14 -9.73
CA ASP A 305 -26.73 -23.27 -8.29
C ASP A 305 -26.28 -24.60 -7.66
N ARG A 306 -25.31 -25.28 -8.28
CA ARG A 306 -24.73 -26.53 -7.76
C ARG A 306 -23.21 -26.43 -7.69
N PRO A 307 -22.58 -27.02 -6.66
CA PRO A 307 -21.14 -27.08 -6.58
C PRO A 307 -20.56 -27.94 -7.71
N VAL A 308 -19.49 -27.45 -8.34
CA VAL A 308 -18.71 -28.19 -9.33
C VAL A 308 -17.46 -28.74 -8.63
N GLY A 309 -17.45 -30.06 -8.44
CA GLY A 309 -16.36 -30.74 -7.75
C GLY A 309 -16.46 -30.60 -6.22
N THR A 310 -15.32 -30.41 -5.55
CA THR A 310 -15.25 -30.37 -4.09
C THR A 310 -15.49 -28.95 -3.57
N GLU A 311 -16.51 -28.80 -2.73
CA GLU A 311 -16.76 -27.56 -1.98
C GLU A 311 -15.68 -27.29 -0.94
N ASN A 312 -15.42 -26.01 -0.68
CA ASN A 312 -14.50 -25.53 0.35
C ASN A 312 -13.13 -26.22 0.24
N ARG A 313 -12.63 -26.36 -0.99
CA ARG A 313 -11.31 -26.94 -1.21
C ARG A 313 -10.25 -26.00 -0.66
N LEU A 314 -9.48 -26.48 0.32
CA LEU A 314 -8.33 -25.75 0.85
C LEU A 314 -7.23 -25.66 -0.22
N LEU A 315 -6.97 -24.45 -0.70
CA LEU A 315 -5.92 -24.18 -1.68
C LEU A 315 -4.59 -23.79 -1.02
N ALA A 316 -4.66 -23.12 0.13
CA ALA A 316 -3.49 -22.69 0.89
C ALA A 316 -3.83 -22.50 2.36
N ALA A 317 -2.85 -22.72 3.23
CA ALA A 317 -2.91 -22.42 4.66
C ALA A 317 -1.59 -21.76 5.09
N GLU A 318 -1.37 -20.52 4.65
CA GLU A 318 -0.11 -19.80 4.85
C GLU A 318 -0.24 -18.67 5.87
N TRP A 319 0.78 -18.58 6.72
CA TRP A 319 0.89 -17.59 7.79
C TRP A 319 2.09 -16.67 7.54
N LYS A 320 2.01 -15.44 8.05
CA LYS A 320 3.08 -14.46 7.90
C LYS A 320 3.31 -13.66 9.17
N ALA A 321 4.58 -13.45 9.48
CA ALA A 321 5.01 -12.45 10.44
C ALA A 321 4.81 -11.03 9.91
N LEU A 322 4.23 -10.18 10.74
CA LEU A 322 3.95 -8.79 10.43
C LEU A 322 4.35 -7.85 11.56
N PHE A 323 4.39 -6.56 11.22
CA PHE A 323 4.47 -5.45 12.16
C PHE A 323 3.09 -4.77 12.22
N PRO A 324 2.28 -5.01 13.27
CA PRO A 324 1.04 -4.26 13.47
C PRO A 324 1.38 -2.82 13.85
N HIS A 325 0.79 -1.85 13.14
CA HIS A 325 1.02 -0.42 13.37
C HIS A 325 0.12 0.08 14.50
N THR A 326 0.16 -0.59 15.64
CA THR A 326 -0.74 -0.33 16.78
C THR A 326 0.06 -0.24 18.07
N ILE A 327 1.26 0.33 17.99
CA ILE A 327 2.21 0.43 19.09
C ILE A 327 1.62 1.27 20.22
N ARG A 328 1.68 0.74 21.44
CA ARG A 328 1.29 1.43 22.68
C ARG A 328 2.42 1.42 23.69
N ARG A 329 2.31 2.34 24.66
CA ARG A 329 3.18 2.38 25.84
C ARG A 329 2.88 1.22 26.79
N GLY A 330 1.60 0.92 26.98
CA GLY A 330 1.16 -0.27 27.71
C GLY A 330 1.33 -1.52 26.84
N THR A 331 1.76 -2.60 27.47
CA THR A 331 2.03 -3.88 26.82
C THR A 331 1.08 -4.96 27.32
N VAL A 332 1.10 -6.12 26.67
CA VAL A 332 0.47 -7.32 27.21
C VAL A 332 1.13 -7.74 28.53
N MET A 333 0.32 -8.21 29.48
CA MET A 333 0.81 -8.77 30.75
C MET A 333 1.42 -10.15 30.55
N CYS A 334 2.20 -10.59 31.54
CA CYS A 334 2.92 -11.87 31.52
C CYS A 334 1.98 -13.05 31.21
N GLU A 335 0.80 -13.11 31.86
CA GLU A 335 -0.19 -14.17 31.62
C GLU A 335 -0.76 -14.15 30.20
N GLY A 336 -0.78 -12.97 29.56
CA GLY A 336 -1.24 -12.81 28.19
C GLY A 336 -0.38 -13.56 27.16
N CYS A 337 0.84 -13.96 27.53
CA CYS A 337 1.71 -14.82 26.71
C CYS A 337 1.95 -16.17 27.38
N HIS A 338 2.45 -16.18 28.62
CA HIS A 338 2.93 -17.41 29.26
C HIS A 338 1.80 -18.31 29.78
N ALA A 339 0.64 -17.75 30.15
CA ALA A 339 -0.55 -18.52 30.53
C ALA A 339 -1.50 -18.76 29.35
N THR A 340 -1.08 -18.38 28.13
CA THR A 340 -1.89 -18.50 26.92
C THR A 340 -1.12 -19.25 25.82
N PRO A 341 -0.92 -20.58 25.94
CA PRO A 341 -0.18 -21.36 24.94
C PRO A 341 -0.76 -21.23 23.52
N ARG A 342 -2.08 -21.00 23.41
CA ARG A 342 -2.78 -20.74 22.13
C ARG A 342 -2.39 -19.43 21.47
N ARG A 343 -1.61 -18.57 22.13
CA ARG A 343 -1.02 -17.40 21.51
C ARG A 343 0.17 -17.79 20.62
N PHE A 344 0.81 -18.94 20.87
CA PHE A 344 1.92 -19.47 20.08
C PHE A 344 1.45 -20.64 19.20
N ILE A 345 1.05 -20.32 17.97
CA ILE A 345 0.26 -21.25 17.13
C ILE A 345 1.07 -21.99 16.07
N MET A 346 2.35 -21.65 15.87
CA MET A 346 3.22 -22.28 14.86
C MET A 346 4.60 -22.70 15.42
N GLU A 347 4.82 -22.52 16.72
CA GLU A 347 6.10 -22.80 17.38
C GLU A 347 6.06 -24.14 18.11
N LYS A 348 7.16 -24.90 18.00
CA LYS A 348 7.36 -26.07 18.84
C LYS A 348 7.46 -25.64 20.31
N PRO A 349 7.05 -26.47 21.27
CA PRO A 349 7.11 -26.12 22.69
C PRO A 349 8.48 -25.60 23.16
N GLU A 350 9.56 -26.17 22.63
CA GLU A 350 10.95 -25.80 22.94
C GLU A 350 11.40 -24.43 22.41
N ASP A 351 10.70 -23.89 21.41
CA ASP A 351 11.01 -22.59 20.80
C ASP A 351 10.27 -21.43 21.47
N ARG A 352 9.32 -21.75 22.38
CA ARG A 352 8.52 -20.75 23.09
C ARG A 352 9.35 -20.05 24.16
N ILE A 353 9.02 -18.78 24.43
CA ILE A 353 9.70 -17.92 25.40
C ILE A 353 9.06 -18.02 26.79
#